data_AF-A0A8S3DMK3-F1
#
_entry.id   AF-A0A8S3DMK3-F1
#
_cell.length_a   1.000
_cell.length_b   1.000
_cell.length_c   1.000
_cell.angle_alpha   90.00
_cell.angle_beta   90.00
_cell.angle_gamma   90.00
#
_symmetry.space_group_name_H-M   'P 1'
#
loop_
_entity.id
_entity.type
_entity.pdbx_description
1 polymer ?
#
loop_
_entity_poly.entity_id
_entity_poly.type
_entity_poly.pdbx_seq_one_letter_code
_entity_poly.pdbx_strand_id
1 'polypeptide(L)' 'IPISGVSPQGISLLDRLLSFDHRTRPTAQEALSDSYFEHLHDPMEEPSAEVLVDEHQDA' A
#
# COMPACT_ATOMS: atom_id res chain seq x y z
N ILE A 1 10.01 -6.65 21.23
CA ILE A 1 11.36 -7.06 20.79
C ILE A 1 11.73 -6.15 19.64
N PRO A 2 12.78 -5.33 19.70
CA PRO A 2 13.21 -4.56 18.53
C PRO A 2 13.74 -5.54 17.47
N ILE A 3 13.15 -5.51 16.27
CA ILE A 3 13.62 -6.34 15.15
C ILE A 3 14.88 -5.66 14.62
N SER A 4 16.04 -6.30 14.83
CA SER A 4 17.32 -5.78 14.35
C SER A 4 17.38 -5.82 12.82
N GLY A 5 17.84 -4.74 12.19
CA GLY A 5 18.06 -4.67 10.75
C GLY A 5 16.85 -4.26 9.91
N VAL A 6 15.77 -3.80 10.53
CA VAL A 6 14.57 -3.30 9.83
C VAL A 6 14.32 -1.84 10.22
N SER A 7 13.92 -1.00 9.26
CA SER A 7 13.60 0.41 9.54
C SER A 7 12.35 0.54 10.41
N PRO A 8 12.32 1.49 11.37
CA PRO A 8 11.11 1.76 12.16
C PRO A 8 9.89 2.11 11.31
N GLN A 9 10.10 2.85 10.22
CA GLN A 9 9.05 3.23 9.27
C GLN A 9 8.47 2.01 8.56
N GLY A 10 9.33 1.06 8.15
CA GLY A 10 8.89 -0.17 7.49
C GLY A 10 8.07 -1.06 8.41
N ILE A 11 8.44 -1.14 9.69
CA ILE A 11 7.65 -1.86 10.71
C ILE A 11 6.28 -1.19 10.88
N SER A 12 6.24 0.15 10.97
CA SER A 12 4.97 0.89 11.13
C SER A 12 4.02 0.75 9.94
N LEU A 13 4.55 0.76 8.72
CA LEU A 13 3.77 0.49 7.52
C LEU A 13 3.25 -0.95 7.49
N LEU A 14 4.10 -1.92 7.81
CA LEU A 14 3.75 -3.34 7.81
C LEU A 14 2.60 -3.66 8.79
N ASP A 15 2.62 -3.05 9.97
CA ASP A 15 1.57 -3.23 10.99
C ASP A 15 0.19 -2.77 10.47
N ARG A 16 0.14 -1.65 9.74
CA ARG A 16 -1.11 -1.17 9.10
C ARG A 16 -1.56 -2.04 7.94
N LEU A 17 -0.62 -2.47 7.09
CA LEU A 17 -0.92 -3.34 5.94
C LEU A 17 -1.51 -4.69 6.37
N LEU A 18 -1.00 -5.25 7.48
CA LEU A 18 -1.42 -6.53 8.02
C LEU A 18 -2.56 -6.43 9.03
N SER A 19 -3.26 -5.29 9.08
CA SER A 19 -4.43 -5.16 9.95
C SER A 19 -5.51 -6.18 9.61
N PHE A 20 -6.06 -6.81 10.65
CA PHE A 20 -7.11 -7.82 10.50
C PHE A 20 -8.37 -7.23 9.85
N ASP A 21 -8.82 -6.08 10.34
CA ASP A 21 -9.93 -5.36 9.73
C ASP A 21 -9.49 -4.72 8.40
N HIS A 22 -10.00 -5.25 7.29
CA HIS A 22 -9.69 -4.77 5.95
C HIS A 22 -9.99 -3.27 5.76
N ARG A 23 -10.93 -2.71 6.52
CA ARG A 23 -11.32 -1.29 6.45
C ARG A 23 -10.26 -0.36 7.04
N THR A 24 -9.36 -0.91 7.86
CA THR A 24 -8.29 -0.17 8.52
C THR A 24 -6.95 -0.30 7.80
N ARG A 25 -6.87 -1.15 6.77
CA ARG A 25 -5.71 -1.24 5.90
C ARG A 25 -5.66 0.00 5.01
N PRO A 26 -4.47 0.56 4.75
CA PRO A 26 -4.32 1.61 3.76
C PRO A 26 -4.59 1.05 2.36
N THR A 27 -5.04 1.92 1.47
CA THR A 27 -5.04 1.66 0.04
C THR A 27 -3.60 1.57 -0.50
N ALA A 28 -3.43 1.03 -1.71
CA ALA A 28 -2.13 0.99 -2.36
C ALA A 28 -1.52 2.39 -2.52
N GLN A 29 -2.35 3.38 -2.90
CA GLN A 29 -1.94 4.77 -3.05
C GLN A 29 -1.49 5.40 -1.71
N GLU A 30 -2.27 5.20 -0.64
CA GLU A 30 -1.88 5.69 0.71
C GLU A 30 -0.61 5.01 1.24
N ALA A 31 -0.38 3.75 0.87
CA ALA A 31 0.85 3.04 1.22
C ALA A 31 2.06 3.58 0.46
N LEU A 32 1.93 3.92 -0.83
CA LEU A 32 3.00 4.52 -1.64
C LEU A 32 3.42 5.90 -1.13
N SER A 33 2.47 6.69 -0.62
CA SER A 33 2.75 7.99 0.02
C SER A 33 3.31 7.89 1.45
N ASP A 34 3.59 6.70 1.97
CA ASP A 34 4.13 6.54 3.32
C ASP A 34 5.59 7.02 3.45
N SER A 35 5.95 7.51 4.63
CA SER A 35 7.32 7.90 4.99
C SER A 35 8.38 6.82 4.71
N TYR A 36 8.01 5.54 4.72
CA TYR A 36 8.92 4.45 4.35
C TYR A 36 9.39 4.53 2.88
N PHE A 37 8.57 5.10 1.98
CA PHE A 37 8.87 5.27 0.55
C PHE A 37 9.18 6.71 0.15
N GLU A 38 9.45 7.63 1.09
CA GLU A 38 9.64 9.06 0.81
C GLU A 38 10.64 9.35 -0.32
N HIS A 39 11.72 8.56 -0.44
CA HIS A 39 12.75 8.74 -1.48
C HIS A 39 12.43 8.04 -2.81
N LEU A 40 11.33 7.31 -2.89
CA LEU A 40 10.89 6.57 -4.06
C LEU A 40 9.54 7.07 -4.60
N HIS A 41 8.72 7.70 -3.76
CA HIS A 41 7.38 8.14 -4.12
C HIS A 41 7.42 9.23 -5.19
N ASP A 42 6.79 8.95 -6.33
CA ASP A 42 6.54 9.92 -7.41
C ASP A 42 5.18 9.65 -8.05
N PRO A 43 4.15 10.48 -7.78
CA PRO A 43 2.82 10.32 -8.37
C PRO A 43 2.79 10.31 -9.90
N MET A 44 3.80 10.89 -10.57
CA MET A 44 3.89 10.89 -12.04
C MET A 44 4.43 9.57 -12.59
N GLU A 45 5.16 8.80 -11.79
CA GLU A 45 5.67 7.46 -12.14
C GLU A 45 4.86 6.32 -11.52
N GLU A 46 3.73 6.63 -10.86
CA GLU A 46 2.81 5.68 -10.22
C GLU A 46 1.43 5.67 -10.91
N PRO A 47 1.31 5.11 -12.14
CA PRO A 47 0.07 5.14 -12.90
C PRO A 47 -1.02 4.25 -12.29
N SER A 48 -2.28 4.71 -12.40
CA SER A 48 -3.46 3.88 -12.13
C SER A 48 -3.87 3.12 -13.39
N ALA A 49 -4.25 1.86 -13.23
CA ALA A 49 -4.85 1.09 -14.31
C ALA A 49 -6.34 1.46 -14.48
N GLU A 50 -6.83 1.40 -15.71
CA GLU A 50 -8.27 1.49 -15.97
C GLU A 50 -9.00 0.26 -15.43
N VAL A 51 -10.24 0.44 -14.98
CA VAL A 51 -11.07 -0.67 -14.52
C VAL A 51 -11.37 -1.56 -15.72
N LEU A 52 -11.02 -2.85 -15.61
CA LEU A 52 -11.41 -3.84 -16.60
C LEU A 52 -12.94 -4.00 -16.53
N VAL A 53 -13.62 -3.73 -17.64
CA VAL A 53 -15.02 -4.15 -17.81
C VAL A 53 -15.03 -5.67 -17.93
N ASP A 54 -15.54 -6.35 -16.91
CA ASP A 54 -15.69 -7.80 -16.93
C ASP A 54 -16.89 -8.14 -17.82
N GLU A 55 -16.58 -8.61 -19.04
CA GLU A 55 -17.57 -9.03 -20.04
C GLU A 55 -18.40 -10.26 -19.61
N HIS A 56 -18.14 -10.84 -18.43
CA HIS A 56 -18.85 -11.99 -17.88
C HIS A 56 -19.74 -11.69 -16.67
N GLN A 57 -19.96 -10.42 -16.31
CA GLN A 57 -20.83 -10.06 -15.17
C GLN A 57 -22.34 -10.16 -15.43
N ASP A 58 -22.77 -10.43 -16.68
CA ASP A 58 -24.19 -10.50 -17.08
C ASP A 58 -24.68 -11.89 -17.57
N ALA A 59 -23.98 -12.99 -17.23
CA ALA A 59 -24.37 -14.37 -17.61
C ALA A 59 -25.06 -15.16 -16.48
#